data_AF-A0A2U1LL80-F1
#
_entry.id   AF-A0A2U1LL80-F1
#
_cell.length_a   1.000
_cell.length_b   1.000
_cell.length_c   1.000
_cell.angle_alpha   90.00
_cell.angle_beta   90.00
_cell.angle_gamma   90.00
#
_symmetry.space_group_name_H-M   'P 1'
#
loop_
_entity.id
_entity.type
_entity.pdbx_description
1 polymer ?
#
loop_
_entity_poly.entity_id
_entity_poly.type
_entity_poly.pdbx_seq_one_letter_code
_entity_poly.pdbx_strand_id
1 'polypeptide(L)'
;MANACITTLRSIPHKRPTFHFKKQKTFQLNFFKSLHDAQSTSLASHSQKPLTFTLKSQLSPSDAPSQRSEEWFALRRDKLTTSTFSTALGFWKGDRRYELWREKVFLSDTGPTIAPASMQAMEWGVNNEAKAIETYKSVTGREVSSLGFATHSETKYDWVGASPDGLLGSVPNLGILEVKCPYNKGKPELALPWTNMPYYYMPQVQGQMEIMDRDWVDLYCWTLNGSTIFRVCRDRGYWDLIHGILREFWWENVVPAREALAIGSEEEVKKYEPTSIHKQTGLVIRKSMELASGSKLLCREIAGHVEFFR
;
A
#
# COMPACT_ATOMS: atom_id res chain seq x y z
N MET A 1 55.55 -38.44 7.53
CA MET A 1 55.97 -37.04 7.35
C MET A 1 55.15 -36.45 6.21
N ALA A 2 54.20 -35.57 6.51
CA ALA A 2 53.49 -34.77 5.52
C ALA A 2 53.05 -33.49 6.24
N ASN A 3 53.57 -32.35 5.77
CA ASN A 3 53.48 -31.04 6.41
C ASN A 3 52.07 -30.45 6.28
N ALA A 4 51.48 -30.09 7.43
CA ALA A 4 50.27 -29.29 7.52
C ALA A 4 50.63 -27.80 7.40
N CYS A 5 50.04 -27.12 6.40
CA CYS A 5 50.17 -25.68 6.21
C CYS A 5 49.06 -24.97 7.00
N ILE A 6 49.46 -24.30 8.09
CA ILE A 6 48.59 -23.44 8.90
C ILE A 6 48.68 -22.02 8.33
N THR A 7 47.59 -21.52 7.75
CA THR A 7 47.46 -20.11 7.34
C THR A 7 46.65 -19.36 8.38
N THR A 8 47.32 -18.43 9.05
CA THR A 8 46.79 -17.52 10.07
C THR A 8 46.09 -16.34 9.40
N LEU A 9 44.75 -16.27 9.50
CA LEU A 9 43.99 -15.08 9.11
C LEU A 9 44.03 -14.05 10.24
N ARG A 10 44.73 -12.93 9.98
CA ARG A 10 44.74 -11.74 10.83
C ARG A 10 43.37 -11.06 10.80
N SER A 11 42.82 -10.84 11.99
CA SER A 11 41.59 -10.09 12.24
C SER A 11 41.78 -8.60 11.95
N ILE A 12 40.90 -8.05 11.11
CA ILE A 12 40.77 -6.60 10.87
C ILE A 12 39.73 -6.06 11.86
N PRO A 13 40.03 -5.03 12.68
CA PRO A 13 39.06 -4.45 13.59
C PRO A 13 38.12 -3.50 12.83
N HIS A 14 36.86 -3.90 12.64
CA HIS A 14 35.80 -3.01 12.18
C HIS A 14 35.34 -2.09 13.33
N LYS A 15 35.61 -0.80 13.19
CA LYS A 15 35.05 0.27 14.04
C LYS A 15 33.53 0.34 13.83
N ARG A 16 32.75 0.21 14.91
CA ARG A 16 31.31 0.49 14.94
C ARG A 16 31.05 1.99 14.74
N PRO A 17 30.06 2.41 13.93
CA PRO A 17 29.61 3.79 13.90
C PRO A 17 28.82 4.10 15.18
N THR A 18 29.23 5.12 15.92
CA THR A 18 28.46 5.71 17.02
C THR A 18 27.36 6.62 16.45
N PHE A 19 26.10 6.20 16.59
CA PHE A 19 24.95 7.06 16.29
C PHE A 19 24.64 7.97 17.47
N HIS A 20 24.77 9.28 17.27
CA HIS A 20 24.32 10.29 18.21
C HIS A 20 22.82 10.55 18.06
N PHE A 21 22.02 10.06 19.01
CA PHE A 21 20.63 10.49 19.17
C PHE A 21 20.59 11.95 19.68
N LYS A 22 20.05 12.87 18.88
CA LYS A 22 19.67 14.21 19.37
C LYS A 22 18.39 14.07 20.21
N LYS A 23 18.48 14.40 21.50
CA LYS A 23 17.35 14.53 22.42
C LYS A 23 16.29 15.47 21.83
N GLN A 24 15.09 14.97 21.56
CA GLN A 24 13.92 15.81 21.32
C GLN A 24 13.51 16.47 22.65
N LYS A 25 13.34 17.78 22.62
CA LYS A 25 12.88 18.58 23.75
C LYS A 25 11.39 18.33 23.96
N THR A 26 11.04 17.89 25.16
CA THR A 26 9.69 17.90 25.72
C THR A 26 9.16 19.33 25.75
N PHE A 27 8.03 19.59 25.09
CA PHE A 27 7.24 20.79 25.32
C PHE A 27 6.07 20.46 26.25
N GLN A 28 6.12 21.03 27.44
CA GLN A 28 5.02 21.01 28.41
C GLN A 28 3.89 21.92 27.92
N LEU A 29 2.66 21.40 27.87
CA LEU A 29 1.45 22.21 27.75
C LEU A 29 1.15 22.86 29.10
N ASN A 30 1.31 24.19 29.18
CA ASN A 30 0.77 24.96 30.30
C ASN A 30 -0.67 25.37 29.99
N PHE A 31 -1.59 24.85 30.81
CA PHE A 31 -2.95 25.34 30.97
C PHE A 31 -2.93 26.72 31.64
N PHE A 32 -3.65 27.70 31.10
CA PHE A 32 -4.09 28.86 31.86
C PHE A 32 -5.61 29.08 31.70
N LYS A 33 -6.24 29.31 32.85
CA LYS A 33 -7.66 29.61 33.07
C LYS A 33 -7.97 31.09 32.83
N SER A 34 -9.14 31.32 32.20
CA SER A 34 -10.24 32.28 32.48
C SER A 34 -9.95 33.71 33.01
N LEU A 35 -10.52 34.74 32.37
CA LEU A 35 -11.75 35.44 32.82
C LEU A 35 -12.10 36.72 32.01
N HIS A 36 -13.42 36.93 31.87
CA HIS A 36 -14.23 38.16 31.79
C HIS A 36 -14.54 38.94 30.49
N ASP A 37 -15.83 39.28 30.45
CA ASP A 37 -16.66 40.04 29.51
C ASP A 37 -16.23 41.49 29.22
N ALA A 38 -16.58 41.98 28.01
CA ALA A 38 -17.27 43.26 27.81
C ALA A 38 -17.84 43.37 26.38
N GLN A 39 -19.08 43.84 26.27
CA GLN A 39 -19.75 44.25 25.02
C GLN A 39 -19.29 45.65 24.58
N SER A 40 -19.21 45.91 23.26
CA SER A 40 -19.98 46.96 22.55
C SER A 40 -19.38 47.37 21.17
N THR A 41 -20.25 47.32 20.15
CA THR A 41 -20.41 48.22 18.97
C THR A 41 -19.34 48.43 17.87
N SER A 42 -19.79 48.11 16.65
CA SER A 42 -19.76 48.89 15.39
C SER A 42 -18.74 48.55 14.27
N LEU A 43 -19.32 48.15 13.13
CA LEU A 43 -19.02 48.45 11.72
C LEU A 43 -17.56 48.68 11.28
N ALA A 44 -17.01 47.74 10.51
CA ALA A 44 -16.46 48.01 9.17
C ALA A 44 -16.11 46.70 8.45
N SER A 45 -16.63 46.57 7.24
CA SER A 45 -16.37 45.53 6.25
C SER A 45 -14.88 45.45 5.88
N HIS A 46 -14.25 44.28 6.04
CA HIS A 46 -13.11 43.86 5.24
C HIS A 46 -13.25 42.37 4.93
N SER A 47 -13.54 42.08 3.65
CA SER A 47 -13.56 40.74 3.09
C SER A 47 -12.14 40.17 3.11
N GLN A 48 -11.81 39.41 4.15
CA GLN A 48 -10.64 38.55 4.15
C GLN A 48 -11.07 37.19 3.61
N LYS A 49 -10.74 36.94 2.34
CA LYS A 49 -10.79 35.59 1.76
C LYS A 49 -9.90 34.68 2.61
N PRO A 50 -10.36 33.51 3.07
CA PRO A 50 -9.48 32.57 3.73
C PRO A 50 -8.42 32.13 2.73
N LEU A 51 -7.15 32.37 3.05
CA LEU A 51 -6.02 31.73 2.39
C LEU A 51 -6.10 30.23 2.69
N THR A 52 -6.79 29.49 1.83
CA THR A 52 -6.66 28.04 1.75
C THR A 52 -5.23 27.74 1.31
N PHE A 53 -4.35 27.50 2.29
CA PHE A 53 -3.07 26.89 2.04
C PHE A 53 -3.31 25.41 1.73
N THR A 54 -3.68 25.12 0.49
CA THR A 54 -3.67 23.75 -0.02
C THR A 54 -2.21 23.36 -0.17
N LEU A 55 -1.65 22.73 0.87
CA LEU A 55 -0.39 22.01 0.76
C LEU A 55 -0.65 20.80 -0.14
N LYS A 56 -0.58 21.03 -1.46
CA LYS A 56 -0.55 19.95 -2.44
C LYS A 56 0.70 19.12 -2.14
N SER A 57 0.53 17.81 -2.03
CA SER A 57 1.65 16.86 -1.97
C SER A 57 2.55 17.08 -3.19
N GLN A 58 3.65 17.79 -3.01
CA GLN A 58 4.71 17.84 -3.99
C GLN A 58 5.73 16.77 -3.61
N LEU A 59 5.36 15.51 -3.88
CA LEU A 59 6.37 14.55 -4.28
C LEU A 59 6.38 14.61 -5.80
N SER A 60 7.42 15.22 -6.36
CA SER A 60 7.67 15.10 -7.79
C SER A 60 7.92 13.60 -8.07
N PRO A 61 7.49 13.07 -9.23
CA PRO A 61 7.77 11.67 -9.60
C PRO A 61 9.26 11.30 -9.54
N SER A 62 10.16 12.30 -9.55
CA SER A 62 11.61 12.14 -9.49
C SER A 62 12.18 11.88 -8.09
N ASP A 63 11.45 12.22 -7.02
CA ASP A 63 11.95 12.10 -5.64
C ASP A 63 11.52 10.78 -4.95
N ALA A 64 10.58 10.04 -5.56
CA ALA A 64 10.15 8.75 -5.05
C ALA A 64 11.13 7.65 -5.52
N PRO A 65 11.60 6.76 -4.62
CA PRO A 65 12.49 5.68 -5.03
C PRO A 65 11.80 4.78 -6.05
N SER A 66 12.54 4.37 -7.07
CA SER A 66 12.04 3.50 -8.13
C SER A 66 11.50 2.19 -7.54
N GLN A 67 10.42 1.69 -8.14
CA GLN A 67 9.80 0.46 -7.66
C GLN A 67 10.85 -0.66 -7.64
N ARG A 68 10.92 -1.41 -6.53
CA ARG A 68 11.86 -2.51 -6.29
C ARG A 68 13.32 -2.09 -6.02
N SER A 69 13.62 -0.81 -5.82
CA SER A 69 14.92 -0.38 -5.28
C SER A 69 15.07 -0.75 -3.80
N GLU A 70 16.29 -0.73 -3.26
CA GLU A 70 16.53 -0.99 -1.83
C GLU A 70 15.82 0.03 -0.94
N GLU A 71 15.82 1.31 -1.35
CA GLU A 71 15.11 2.40 -0.70
C GLU A 71 13.59 2.18 -0.73
N TRP A 72 13.06 1.65 -1.83
CA TRP A 72 11.65 1.27 -1.94
C TRP A 72 11.28 0.15 -0.95
N PHE A 73 12.13 -0.87 -0.81
CA PHE A 73 11.91 -1.91 0.20
C PHE A 73 12.01 -1.35 1.63
N ALA A 74 12.95 -0.45 1.89
CA ALA A 74 13.10 0.19 3.19
C ALA A 74 11.85 1.01 3.58
N LEU A 75 11.34 1.86 2.67
CA LEU A 75 10.12 2.64 2.94
C LEU A 75 8.89 1.77 3.21
N ARG A 76 8.82 0.58 2.61
CA ARG A 76 7.72 -0.38 2.77
C ARG A 76 7.77 -1.18 4.06
N ARG A 77 8.96 -1.35 4.67
CA ARG A 77 9.11 -2.08 5.93
C ARG A 77 8.38 -1.41 7.08
N ASP A 78 8.32 -0.09 7.09
CA ASP A 78 7.67 0.70 8.14
C ASP A 78 6.27 1.19 7.78
N LYS A 79 5.65 0.58 6.77
CA LYS A 79 4.29 0.94 6.33
C LYS A 79 3.45 -0.29 6.04
N LEU A 80 2.16 -0.16 6.25
CA LEU A 80 1.17 -1.08 5.73
C LEU A 80 0.87 -0.70 4.27
N THR A 81 1.23 -1.58 3.33
CA THR A 81 1.08 -1.28 1.91
C THR A 81 -0.28 -1.71 1.40
N THR A 82 -0.85 -0.97 0.45
CA THR A 82 -2.21 -1.23 -0.08
C THR A 82 -2.40 -2.67 -0.59
N SER A 83 -1.36 -3.28 -1.15
CA SER A 83 -1.35 -4.68 -1.60
C SER A 83 -1.57 -5.69 -0.47
N THR A 84 -1.33 -5.30 0.78
CA THR A 84 -1.51 -6.16 1.97
C THR A 84 -2.83 -5.89 2.71
N PHE A 85 -3.63 -4.91 2.28
CA PHE A 85 -4.85 -4.51 3.00
C PHE A 85 -5.85 -5.65 3.11
N SER A 86 -6.09 -6.43 2.07
CA SER A 86 -7.00 -7.58 2.14
C SER A 86 -6.55 -8.60 3.21
N THR A 87 -5.24 -8.81 3.35
CA THR A 87 -4.67 -9.67 4.41
C THR A 87 -4.87 -9.07 5.79
N ALA A 88 -4.57 -7.79 5.99
CA ALA A 88 -4.79 -7.09 7.27
C ALA A 88 -6.27 -7.06 7.68
N LEU A 89 -7.18 -7.01 6.69
CA LEU A 89 -8.63 -7.07 6.86
C LEU A 89 -9.17 -8.50 7.11
N GLY A 90 -8.32 -9.53 7.05
CA GLY A 90 -8.70 -10.92 7.32
C GLY A 90 -9.43 -11.64 6.19
N PHE A 91 -9.18 -11.27 4.92
CA PHE A 91 -9.87 -11.90 3.77
C PHE A 91 -9.47 -13.37 3.56
N TRP A 92 -8.30 -13.75 4.04
CA TRP A 92 -7.71 -15.06 3.79
C TRP A 92 -7.87 -15.95 5.02
N LYS A 93 -8.17 -17.23 4.79
CA LYS A 93 -8.27 -18.23 5.85
C LYS A 93 -6.90 -18.52 6.48
N GLY A 94 -6.93 -19.12 7.67
CA GLY A 94 -5.73 -19.51 8.41
C GLY A 94 -5.02 -18.29 8.99
N ASP A 95 -3.69 -18.37 9.04
CA ASP A 95 -2.88 -17.45 9.84
C ASP A 95 -2.31 -16.27 9.03
N ARG A 96 -2.86 -15.96 7.86
CA ARG A 96 -2.34 -14.92 6.95
C ARG A 96 -2.26 -13.54 7.59
N ARG A 97 -3.26 -13.16 8.41
CA ARG A 97 -3.26 -11.89 9.14
C ARG A 97 -2.16 -11.87 10.22
N TYR A 98 -1.93 -13.00 10.89
CA TYR A 98 -0.84 -13.19 11.83
C TYR A 98 0.54 -13.18 11.14
N GLU A 99 0.69 -13.85 10.00
CA GLU A 99 1.92 -13.85 9.19
C GLU A 99 2.31 -12.44 8.76
N LEU A 100 1.33 -11.63 8.33
CA LEU A 100 1.56 -10.22 8.02
C LEU A 100 1.97 -9.42 9.27
N TRP A 101 1.33 -9.66 10.41
CA TRP A 101 1.72 -9.01 11.66
C TRP A 101 3.16 -9.39 12.06
N ARG A 102 3.52 -10.67 11.97
CA ARG A 102 4.88 -11.17 12.19
C ARG A 102 5.89 -10.47 11.28
N GLU A 103 5.60 -10.37 9.98
CA GLU A 103 6.45 -9.65 9.01
C GLU A 103 6.65 -8.18 9.41
N LYS A 104 5.59 -7.53 9.91
CA LYS A 104 5.67 -6.12 10.32
C LYS A 104 6.32 -5.93 11.68
N VAL A 105 6.22 -6.86 12.61
CA VAL A 105 6.82 -6.75 13.95
C VAL A 105 8.29 -7.16 13.95
N PHE A 106 8.58 -8.33 13.40
CA PHE A 106 9.91 -8.90 13.36
C PHE A 106 10.55 -8.55 12.01
N LEU A 107 11.25 -7.42 11.99
CA LEU A 107 12.05 -6.99 10.85
C LEU A 107 13.21 -7.97 10.65
N SER A 108 12.97 -9.12 10.02
CA SER A 108 14.01 -10.11 9.75
C SER A 108 14.87 -9.66 8.57
N ASP A 109 16.19 -9.64 8.76
CA ASP A 109 17.15 -9.41 7.67
C ASP A 109 17.12 -10.55 6.63
N THR A 110 16.55 -11.70 6.99
CA THR A 110 16.41 -12.88 6.12
C THR A 110 15.16 -12.86 5.24
N GLY A 111 14.32 -11.82 5.34
CA GLY A 111 13.06 -11.72 4.62
C GLY A 111 12.04 -12.79 5.06
N PRO A 112 10.78 -12.69 4.62
CA PRO A 112 9.79 -13.73 4.88
C PRO A 112 10.16 -15.04 4.18
N THR A 113 9.90 -16.18 4.81
CA THR A 113 9.98 -17.49 4.15
C THR A 113 8.82 -17.61 3.16
N ILE A 114 9.02 -17.15 1.92
CA ILE A 114 8.02 -17.18 0.87
C ILE A 114 7.98 -18.59 0.26
N ALA A 115 6.80 -19.21 0.21
CA ALA A 115 6.62 -20.49 -0.45
C ALA A 115 7.06 -20.42 -1.93
N PRO A 116 7.74 -21.45 -2.48
CA PRO A 116 8.26 -21.42 -3.85
C PRO A 116 7.22 -21.08 -4.93
N ALA A 117 5.97 -21.53 -4.75
CA ALA A 117 4.87 -21.20 -5.66
C ALA A 117 4.49 -19.71 -5.64
N SER A 118 4.58 -19.06 -4.47
CA SER A 118 4.34 -17.61 -4.34
C SER A 118 5.47 -16.81 -4.97
N MET A 119 6.72 -17.25 -4.81
CA MET A 119 7.88 -16.62 -5.45
C MET A 119 7.75 -16.65 -6.98
N GLN A 120 7.40 -17.80 -7.57
CA GLN A 120 7.17 -17.91 -9.01
C GLN A 120 6.02 -17.03 -9.49
N ALA A 121 4.93 -16.93 -8.73
CA ALA A 121 3.81 -16.04 -9.08
C ALA A 121 4.22 -14.56 -9.05
N MET A 122 5.05 -14.16 -8.08
CA MET A 122 5.59 -12.82 -7.99
C MET A 122 6.54 -12.51 -9.16
N GLU A 123 7.48 -13.42 -9.44
CA GLU A 123 8.41 -13.32 -10.56
C GLU A 123 7.68 -13.24 -11.92
N TRP A 124 6.63 -14.05 -12.10
CA TRP A 124 5.76 -13.97 -13.27
C TRP A 124 5.15 -12.59 -13.43
N GLY A 125 4.63 -11.99 -12.35
CA GLY A 125 4.10 -10.63 -12.36
C GLY A 125 5.16 -9.62 -12.78
N VAL A 126 6.32 -9.66 -12.10
CA VAL A 126 7.49 -8.80 -12.35
C VAL A 126 7.92 -8.82 -13.82
N ASN A 127 8.04 -10.02 -14.39
CA ASN A 127 8.54 -10.21 -15.75
C ASN A 127 7.55 -9.76 -16.83
N ASN A 128 6.25 -9.70 -16.52
CA ASN A 128 5.20 -9.40 -17.51
C ASN A 128 4.59 -8.01 -17.35
N GLU A 129 4.79 -7.33 -16.22
CA GLU A 129 4.19 -6.03 -15.92
C GLU A 129 4.49 -4.97 -17.00
N ALA A 130 5.74 -4.84 -17.42
CA ALA A 130 6.12 -3.89 -18.48
C ALA A 130 5.38 -4.17 -19.80
N LYS A 131 5.31 -5.45 -20.21
CA LYS A 131 4.58 -5.87 -21.41
C LYS A 131 3.07 -5.60 -21.29
N ALA A 132 2.51 -5.83 -20.11
CA ALA A 132 1.10 -5.57 -19.83
C ALA A 132 0.79 -4.06 -19.92
N ILE A 133 1.65 -3.19 -19.35
CA ILE A 133 1.50 -1.73 -19.45
C ILE A 133 1.54 -1.27 -20.92
N GLU A 134 2.49 -1.76 -21.72
CA GLU A 134 2.56 -1.42 -23.14
C GLU A 134 1.34 -1.92 -23.93
N THR A 135 0.80 -3.09 -23.56
CA THR A 135 -0.46 -3.59 -24.13
C THR A 135 -1.63 -2.68 -23.75
N TYR A 136 -1.73 -2.26 -22.49
CA TYR A 136 -2.75 -1.32 -22.02
C TYR A 136 -2.70 0.00 -22.80
N LYS A 137 -1.51 0.58 -22.99
CA LYS A 137 -1.29 1.79 -23.80
C LYS A 137 -1.80 1.59 -25.22
N SER A 138 -1.42 0.48 -25.85
CA SER A 138 -1.79 0.15 -27.23
C SER A 138 -3.31 -0.02 -27.40
N VAL A 139 -3.96 -0.71 -26.45
CA VAL A 139 -5.42 -0.95 -26.48
C VAL A 139 -6.21 0.33 -26.22
N THR A 140 -5.79 1.13 -25.23
CA THR A 140 -6.58 2.28 -24.78
C THR A 140 -6.20 3.61 -25.46
N GLY A 141 -5.04 3.67 -26.10
CA GLY A 141 -4.44 4.91 -26.61
C GLY A 141 -4.04 5.90 -25.53
N ARG A 142 -3.98 5.48 -24.25
CA ARG A 142 -3.66 6.37 -23.13
C ARG A 142 -2.20 6.28 -22.74
N GLU A 143 -1.65 7.43 -22.40
CA GLU A 143 -0.34 7.52 -21.77
C GLU A 143 -0.37 7.02 -20.34
N VAL A 144 0.72 6.36 -19.93
CA VAL A 144 0.94 5.86 -18.57
C VAL A 144 2.28 6.40 -18.09
N SER A 145 2.24 7.20 -17.03
CA SER A 145 3.46 7.67 -16.35
C SER A 145 3.76 6.81 -15.13
N SER A 146 5.03 6.65 -14.77
CA SER A 146 5.46 5.86 -13.62
C SER A 146 5.46 6.68 -12.33
N LEU A 147 5.22 5.98 -11.22
CA LEU A 147 5.44 6.50 -9.86
C LEU A 147 5.97 5.34 -9.00
N GLY A 148 7.06 5.57 -8.27
CA GLY A 148 7.68 4.52 -7.45
C GLY A 148 6.86 4.17 -6.19
N PHE A 149 7.05 4.95 -5.13
CA PHE A 149 6.34 4.77 -3.86
C PHE A 149 5.61 6.04 -3.45
N ALA A 150 4.33 5.93 -3.10
CA ALA A 150 3.50 7.03 -2.66
C ALA A 150 3.19 6.90 -1.17
N THR A 151 3.35 8.01 -0.45
CA THR A 151 2.84 8.21 0.92
C THR A 151 1.69 9.20 0.87
N HIS A 152 0.83 9.15 1.89
CA HIS A 152 -0.25 10.12 2.00
C HIS A 152 0.33 11.52 2.28
N SER A 153 -0.35 12.55 1.80
CA SER A 153 -0.02 13.96 2.08
C SER A 153 -0.17 14.39 3.54
N GLU A 154 -0.93 13.64 4.33
CA GLU A 154 -1.24 13.97 5.72
C GLU A 154 -0.48 13.02 6.63
N THR A 155 0.26 13.59 7.58
CA THR A 155 1.16 12.85 8.48
C THR A 155 0.46 11.78 9.32
N LYS A 156 -0.84 11.97 9.60
CA LYS A 156 -1.66 10.97 10.33
C LYS A 156 -1.79 9.62 9.60
N TYR A 157 -1.43 9.57 8.32
CA TYR A 157 -1.44 8.37 7.47
C TYR A 157 -0.03 7.92 7.08
N ASP A 158 1.03 8.41 7.75
CA ASP A 158 2.42 8.02 7.44
C ASP A 158 2.67 6.52 7.59
N TRP A 159 1.81 5.79 8.30
CA TRP A 159 1.87 4.35 8.48
C TRP A 159 1.30 3.54 7.31
N VAL A 160 0.67 4.17 6.32
CA VAL A 160 0.23 3.50 5.08
C VAL A 160 1.02 3.96 3.86
N GLY A 161 1.08 3.13 2.82
CA GLY A 161 1.70 3.51 1.56
C GLY A 161 1.22 2.72 0.36
N ALA A 162 1.39 3.29 -0.82
CA ALA A 162 0.96 2.74 -2.10
C ALA A 162 2.12 2.66 -3.09
N SER A 163 2.02 1.74 -4.04
CA SER A 163 2.90 1.67 -5.20
C SER A 163 2.01 1.36 -6.40
N PRO A 164 1.48 2.38 -7.09
CA PRO A 164 0.70 2.16 -8.31
C PRO A 164 1.61 1.64 -9.43
N ASP A 165 1.05 0.88 -10.37
CA ASP A 165 1.80 0.45 -11.55
C ASP A 165 1.87 1.56 -12.62
N GLY A 166 0.95 2.53 -12.55
CA GLY A 166 1.03 3.74 -13.34
C GLY A 166 0.06 4.82 -12.92
N LEU A 167 0.29 6.04 -13.40
CA LEU A 167 -0.61 7.18 -13.27
C LEU A 167 -1.27 7.47 -14.61
N LEU A 168 -2.56 7.76 -14.56
CA LEU A 168 -3.41 7.98 -15.72
C LEU A 168 -4.07 9.35 -15.68
N GLY A 169 -4.43 9.83 -16.87
CA GLY A 169 -5.23 11.04 -17.03
C GLY A 169 -4.43 12.33 -16.80
N SER A 170 -5.17 13.42 -16.69
CA SER A 170 -4.62 14.76 -16.50
C SER A 170 -5.63 15.59 -15.72
N VAL A 171 -5.18 16.62 -15.01
CA VAL A 171 -6.04 17.46 -14.17
C VAL A 171 -7.23 17.97 -14.99
N PRO A 172 -8.47 17.90 -14.47
CA PRO A 172 -8.85 17.47 -13.12
C PRO A 172 -9.07 15.95 -12.97
N ASN A 173 -9.05 15.18 -14.05
CA ASN A 173 -9.42 13.77 -14.07
C ASN A 173 -8.19 12.85 -13.93
N LEU A 174 -7.71 12.69 -12.70
CA LEU A 174 -6.53 11.90 -12.38
C LEU A 174 -6.92 10.48 -11.93
N GLY A 175 -6.30 9.48 -12.54
CA GLY A 175 -6.51 8.08 -12.24
C GLY A 175 -5.22 7.32 -11.98
N ILE A 176 -5.38 6.04 -11.67
CA ILE A 176 -4.30 5.09 -11.40
C ILE A 176 -4.46 3.88 -12.31
N LEU A 177 -3.35 3.33 -12.79
CA LEU A 177 -3.29 2.02 -13.40
C LEU A 177 -2.80 1.02 -12.34
N GLU A 178 -3.54 -0.08 -12.18
CA GLU A 178 -3.12 -1.25 -11.40
C GLU A 178 -3.15 -2.47 -12.31
N VAL A 179 -2.00 -3.08 -12.54
CA VAL A 179 -1.78 -4.20 -13.45
C VAL A 179 -1.70 -5.50 -12.67
N LYS A 180 -2.37 -6.53 -13.19
CA LYS A 180 -2.27 -7.89 -12.66
C LYS A 180 -2.02 -8.87 -13.81
N CYS A 181 -1.01 -9.70 -13.61
CA CYS A 181 -0.64 -10.80 -14.50
C CYS A 181 -0.86 -12.13 -13.76
N PRO A 182 -2.05 -12.77 -13.86
CA PRO A 182 -2.35 -13.97 -13.09
C PRO A 182 -1.43 -15.16 -13.47
N TYR A 183 -0.81 -15.79 -12.47
CA TYR A 183 0.01 -17.01 -12.66
C TYR A 183 -0.82 -18.31 -12.67
N ASN A 184 -2.12 -18.22 -12.40
CA ASN A 184 -3.10 -19.31 -12.48
C ASN A 184 -2.61 -20.65 -11.90
N LYS A 185 -2.14 -20.63 -10.65
CA LYS A 185 -1.64 -21.82 -9.93
C LYS A 185 -0.51 -22.55 -10.68
N GLY A 186 0.40 -21.81 -11.32
CA GLY A 186 1.54 -22.39 -12.05
C GLY A 186 1.26 -22.70 -13.51
N LYS A 187 0.13 -22.24 -14.04
CA LYS A 187 -0.32 -22.50 -15.42
C LYS A 187 -0.78 -21.20 -16.11
N PRO A 188 0.11 -20.20 -16.25
CA PRO A 188 -0.24 -18.90 -16.85
C PRO A 188 -0.76 -19.01 -18.29
N GLU A 189 -0.35 -20.04 -19.03
CA GLU A 189 -0.84 -20.37 -20.38
C GLU A 189 -2.34 -20.71 -20.42
N LEU A 190 -2.91 -21.14 -19.29
CA LEU A 190 -4.35 -21.40 -19.13
C LEU A 190 -5.10 -20.21 -18.53
N ALA A 191 -4.42 -19.12 -18.19
CA ALA A 191 -5.05 -17.96 -17.57
C ALA A 191 -5.91 -17.20 -18.58
N LEU A 192 -7.17 -16.96 -18.23
CA LEU A 192 -8.07 -16.10 -18.98
C LEU A 192 -8.26 -14.76 -18.27
N PRO A 193 -8.51 -13.67 -19.03
CA PRO A 193 -8.90 -12.40 -18.44
C PRO A 193 -10.15 -12.55 -17.59
N TRP A 194 -10.23 -11.77 -16.50
CA TRP A 194 -11.37 -11.89 -15.61
C TRP A 194 -12.64 -11.38 -16.27
N THR A 195 -13.74 -12.12 -16.09
CA THR A 195 -15.05 -11.70 -16.56
C THR A 195 -15.69 -10.66 -15.64
N ASN A 196 -15.36 -10.71 -14.35
CA ASN A 196 -15.80 -9.80 -13.30
C ASN A 196 -14.60 -9.32 -12.49
N MET A 197 -14.69 -8.13 -11.89
CA MET A 197 -13.63 -7.62 -11.03
C MET A 197 -13.47 -8.53 -9.79
N PRO A 198 -12.26 -9.02 -9.46
CA PRO A 198 -12.06 -9.78 -8.23
C PRO A 198 -12.16 -8.88 -7.00
N TYR A 199 -13.15 -9.13 -6.15
CA TYR A 199 -13.46 -8.28 -4.98
C TYR A 199 -12.30 -8.11 -4.00
N TYR A 200 -11.38 -9.07 -3.91
CA TYR A 200 -10.26 -9.03 -2.98
C TYR A 200 -9.18 -7.99 -3.35
N TYR A 201 -9.23 -7.39 -4.55
CA TYR A 201 -8.42 -6.22 -4.90
C TYR A 201 -9.06 -4.89 -4.49
N MET A 202 -10.35 -4.88 -4.11
CA MET A 202 -11.05 -3.64 -3.73
C MET A 202 -10.37 -2.87 -2.59
N PRO A 203 -9.92 -3.51 -1.49
CA PRO A 203 -9.15 -2.80 -0.46
C PRO A 203 -7.88 -2.12 -1.01
N GLN A 204 -7.17 -2.78 -1.92
CA GLN A 204 -5.93 -2.26 -2.49
C GLN A 204 -6.20 -1.00 -3.31
N VAL A 205 -7.12 -1.08 -4.28
CA VAL A 205 -7.37 0.04 -5.22
C VAL A 205 -8.01 1.24 -4.52
N GLN A 206 -8.90 1.01 -3.55
CA GLN A 206 -9.47 2.08 -2.72
C GLN A 206 -8.40 2.77 -1.86
N GLY A 207 -7.48 1.98 -1.28
CA GLY A 207 -6.34 2.53 -0.55
C GLY A 207 -5.40 3.36 -1.42
N GLN A 208 -5.16 2.97 -2.67
CA GLN A 208 -4.33 3.74 -3.61
C GLN A 208 -5.00 5.09 -3.93
N MET A 209 -6.30 5.10 -4.21
CA MET A 209 -7.07 6.32 -4.47
C MET A 209 -7.08 7.28 -3.29
N GLU A 210 -7.14 6.76 -2.06
CA GLU A 210 -7.04 7.59 -0.86
C GLU A 210 -5.64 8.20 -0.73
N ILE A 211 -4.60 7.36 -0.69
CA ILE A 211 -3.22 7.78 -0.42
C ILE A 211 -2.74 8.81 -1.45
N MET A 212 -3.14 8.64 -2.70
CA MET A 212 -2.65 9.45 -3.82
C MET A 212 -3.59 10.58 -4.20
N ASP A 213 -4.74 10.69 -3.54
CA ASP A 213 -5.84 11.61 -3.87
C ASP A 213 -6.22 11.54 -5.36
N ARG A 214 -6.82 10.40 -5.74
CA ARG A 214 -7.25 10.09 -7.11
C ARG A 214 -8.70 9.64 -7.13
N ASP A 215 -9.39 9.84 -8.24
CA ASP A 215 -10.84 9.62 -8.31
C ASP A 215 -11.22 8.20 -8.77
N TRP A 216 -10.32 7.54 -9.50
CA TRP A 216 -10.57 6.22 -10.06
C TRP A 216 -9.29 5.42 -10.31
N VAL A 217 -9.45 4.11 -10.42
CA VAL A 217 -8.41 3.15 -10.83
C VAL A 217 -8.93 2.34 -12.02
N ASP A 218 -8.07 2.13 -13.01
CA ASP A 218 -8.21 1.03 -13.95
C ASP A 218 -7.47 -0.19 -13.40
N LEU A 219 -8.22 -1.20 -12.98
CA LEU A 219 -7.67 -2.51 -12.68
C LEU A 219 -7.59 -3.30 -13.99
N TYR A 220 -6.37 -3.52 -14.45
CA TYR A 220 -6.07 -4.20 -15.70
C TYR A 220 -5.59 -5.62 -15.45
N CYS A 221 -6.32 -6.59 -15.97
CA CYS A 221 -5.94 -8.00 -15.99
C CYS A 221 -5.34 -8.32 -17.35
N TRP A 222 -4.07 -8.69 -17.38
CA TRP A 222 -3.38 -9.12 -18.59
C TRP A 222 -3.01 -10.60 -18.49
N THR A 223 -3.35 -11.38 -19.51
CA THR A 223 -2.96 -12.79 -19.63
C THR A 223 -2.39 -13.07 -21.02
N LEU A 224 -1.85 -14.27 -21.21
CA LEU A 224 -1.41 -14.72 -22.54
C LEU A 224 -2.57 -14.91 -23.53
N ASN A 225 -3.81 -14.99 -23.03
CA ASN A 225 -5.01 -15.28 -23.81
C ASN A 225 -5.95 -14.08 -23.95
N GLY A 226 -5.52 -12.90 -23.50
CA GLY A 226 -6.25 -11.66 -23.69
C GLY A 226 -6.07 -10.68 -22.52
N SER A 227 -6.98 -9.71 -22.41
CA SER A 227 -7.00 -8.78 -21.29
C SER A 227 -8.38 -8.21 -20.94
N THR A 228 -8.54 -7.70 -19.71
CA THR A 228 -9.74 -6.94 -19.30
C THR A 228 -9.39 -5.72 -18.46
N ILE A 229 -10.14 -4.63 -18.66
CA ILE A 229 -10.01 -3.38 -17.88
C ILE A 229 -11.29 -3.15 -17.10
N PHE A 230 -11.19 -3.07 -15.78
CA PHE A 230 -12.28 -2.64 -14.89
C PHE A 230 -12.01 -1.24 -14.34
N ARG A 231 -12.97 -0.33 -14.48
CA ARG A 231 -12.94 0.97 -13.82
C ARG A 231 -13.61 0.90 -12.47
N VAL A 232 -12.88 1.36 -11.46
CA VAL A 232 -13.32 1.49 -10.07
C VAL A 232 -13.25 2.95 -9.67
N CYS A 233 -14.35 3.49 -9.14
CA CYS A 233 -14.38 4.85 -8.59
C CYS A 233 -14.08 4.83 -7.09
N ARG A 234 -13.53 5.94 -6.57
CA ARG A 234 -13.27 6.12 -5.14
C ARG A 234 -14.58 6.07 -4.36
N ASP A 235 -14.61 5.27 -3.31
CA ASP A 235 -15.72 5.16 -2.37
C ASP A 235 -15.22 5.52 -0.96
N ARG A 236 -15.62 6.69 -0.48
CA ARG A 236 -15.19 7.22 0.82
C ARG A 236 -15.79 6.43 1.99
N GLY A 237 -17.02 5.94 1.86
CA GLY A 237 -17.66 5.15 2.92
C GLY A 237 -17.00 3.79 3.09
N TYR A 238 -16.59 3.16 1.99
CA TYR A 238 -15.79 1.95 2.01
C TYR A 238 -14.40 2.20 2.58
N TRP A 239 -13.74 3.30 2.21
CA TRP A 239 -12.46 3.69 2.81
C TRP A 239 -12.58 3.84 4.33
N ASP A 240 -13.55 4.62 4.82
CA ASP A 240 -13.76 4.85 6.25
C ASP A 240 -13.94 3.53 7.01
N LEU A 241 -14.70 2.58 6.43
CA LEU A 241 -14.88 1.24 6.98
C LEU A 241 -13.55 0.48 7.08
N ILE A 242 -12.79 0.36 5.98
CA ILE A 242 -11.55 -0.42 6.01
C ILE A 242 -10.45 0.26 6.83
N HIS A 243 -10.39 1.59 6.80
CA HIS A 243 -9.40 2.37 7.50
C HIS A 243 -9.48 2.17 9.02
N GLY A 244 -10.68 2.06 9.59
CA GLY A 244 -10.84 1.73 11.02
C GLY A 244 -10.17 0.41 11.41
N ILE A 245 -10.31 -0.62 10.57
CA ILE A 245 -9.75 -1.96 10.80
C ILE A 245 -8.23 -1.99 10.54
N LEU A 246 -7.78 -1.30 9.49
CA LEU A 246 -6.35 -1.15 9.19
C LEU A 246 -5.63 -0.39 10.32
N ARG A 247 -6.30 0.61 10.91
CA ARG A 247 -5.78 1.37 12.06
C ARG A 247 -5.65 0.48 13.29
N GLU A 248 -6.66 -0.33 13.62
CA GLU A 248 -6.59 -1.32 14.71
C GLU A 248 -5.39 -2.26 14.50
N PHE A 249 -5.31 -2.89 13.32
CA PHE A 249 -4.19 -3.77 12.99
C PHE A 249 -2.83 -3.10 13.17
N TRP A 250 -2.67 -1.84 12.75
CA TRP A 250 -1.39 -1.16 12.87
C TRP A 250 -1.09 -0.66 14.28
N TRP A 251 -2.00 0.12 14.87
CA TRP A 251 -1.74 0.86 16.10
C TRP A 251 -2.05 0.06 17.38
N GLU A 252 -2.88 -0.97 17.29
CA GLU A 252 -3.22 -1.83 18.44
C GLU A 252 -2.47 -3.17 18.40
N ASN A 253 -2.05 -3.65 17.23
CA ASN A 253 -1.28 -4.90 17.12
C ASN A 253 0.19 -4.67 16.76
N VAL A 254 0.52 -3.97 15.66
CA VAL A 254 1.90 -3.90 15.16
C VAL A 254 2.80 -2.99 16.01
N VAL A 255 2.38 -1.74 16.24
CA VAL A 255 3.18 -0.74 16.95
C VAL A 255 3.52 -1.16 18.40
N PRO A 256 2.55 -1.53 19.25
CA PRO A 256 2.86 -1.92 20.62
C PRO A 256 3.68 -3.23 20.69
N ALA A 257 3.51 -4.14 19.73
CA ALA A 257 4.38 -5.32 19.62
C ALA A 257 5.83 -4.94 19.30
N ARG A 258 6.07 -3.97 18.40
CA ARG A 258 7.42 -3.45 18.14
C ARG A 258 8.03 -2.80 19.38
N GLU A 259 7.24 -2.06 20.16
CA GLU A 259 7.68 -1.44 21.41
C GLU A 259 8.04 -2.50 22.47
N ALA A 260 7.21 -3.52 22.64
CA ALA A 260 7.49 -4.65 23.54
C ALA A 260 8.76 -5.42 23.12
N LEU A 261 8.94 -5.63 21.81
CA LEU A 261 10.13 -6.28 21.24
C LEU A 261 11.40 -5.46 21.51
N ALA A 262 11.32 -4.13 21.39
CA ALA A 262 12.44 -3.23 21.66
C ALA A 262 12.91 -3.25 23.12
N ILE A 263 12.01 -3.60 24.06
CA ILE A 263 12.30 -3.77 25.49
C ILE A 263 12.78 -5.21 25.79
N GLY A 264 12.75 -6.12 24.82
CA GLY A 264 13.24 -7.50 24.94
C GLY A 264 12.24 -8.46 25.57
N SER A 265 10.95 -8.13 25.60
CA SER A 265 9.92 -8.98 26.22
C SER A 265 9.09 -9.73 25.19
N GLU A 266 9.50 -10.96 24.86
CA GLU A 266 8.77 -11.82 23.92
C GLU A 266 7.36 -12.19 24.39
N GLU A 267 7.15 -12.31 25.70
CA GLU A 267 5.82 -12.59 26.26
C GLU A 267 4.85 -11.43 26.07
N GLU A 268 5.33 -10.19 26.20
CA GLU A 268 4.51 -8.99 25.96
C GLU A 268 4.18 -8.85 24.47
N VAL A 269 5.09 -9.22 23.57
CA VAL A 269 4.84 -9.20 22.11
C VAL A 269 3.64 -10.07 21.75
N LYS A 270 3.50 -11.26 22.36
CA LYS A 270 2.40 -12.19 22.08
C LYS A 270 1.02 -11.64 22.44
N LYS A 271 0.92 -10.69 23.39
CA LYS A 271 -0.36 -10.08 23.79
C LYS A 271 -1.00 -9.24 22.68
N TYR A 272 -0.19 -8.81 21.71
CA TYR A 272 -0.62 -7.97 20.61
C TYR A 272 -0.87 -8.77 19.32
N GLU A 273 -0.82 -10.11 19.38
CA GLU A 273 -1.15 -10.94 18.23
C GLU A 273 -2.60 -10.70 17.77
N PRO A 274 -2.81 -10.39 16.48
CA PRO A 274 -4.15 -10.20 15.96
C PRO A 274 -4.88 -11.53 15.83
N THR A 275 -6.19 -11.52 16.02
CA THR A 275 -7.05 -12.63 15.60
C THR A 275 -6.95 -12.85 14.08
N SER A 276 -7.22 -14.06 13.60
CA SER A 276 -7.17 -14.38 12.16
C SER A 276 -8.13 -13.55 11.30
N ILE A 277 -9.25 -13.12 11.88
CA ILE A 277 -10.24 -12.22 11.27
C ILE A 277 -10.63 -11.10 12.24
N HIS A 278 -11.01 -9.95 11.70
CA HIS A 278 -11.61 -8.87 12.47
C HIS A 278 -13.14 -9.05 12.54
N LYS A 279 -13.79 -8.51 13.59
CA LYS A 279 -15.26 -8.60 13.76
C LYS A 279 -16.07 -8.05 12.58
N GLN A 280 -15.50 -7.13 11.80
CA GLN A 280 -16.13 -6.55 10.60
C GLN A 280 -15.67 -7.17 9.28
N THR A 281 -14.77 -8.18 9.28
CA THR A 281 -14.25 -8.80 8.05
C THR A 281 -15.37 -9.25 7.10
N GLY A 282 -16.43 -9.90 7.62
CA GLY A 282 -17.57 -10.32 6.79
C GLY A 282 -18.35 -9.17 6.15
N LEU A 283 -18.47 -8.03 6.84
CA LEU A 283 -19.08 -6.82 6.28
C LEU A 283 -18.21 -6.23 5.16
N VAL A 284 -16.90 -6.15 5.37
CA VAL A 284 -15.96 -5.62 4.38
C VAL A 284 -15.98 -6.48 3.12
N ILE A 285 -15.90 -7.82 3.25
CA ILE A 285 -15.96 -8.74 2.11
C ILE A 285 -17.24 -8.51 1.29
N ARG A 286 -18.40 -8.40 1.97
CA ARG A 286 -19.68 -8.13 1.29
C ARG A 286 -19.65 -6.80 0.54
N LYS A 287 -19.15 -5.74 1.17
CA LYS A 287 -19.01 -4.42 0.53
C LYS A 287 -18.03 -4.43 -0.63
N SER A 288 -16.92 -5.18 -0.53
CA SER A 288 -16.00 -5.36 -1.65
C SER A 288 -16.67 -6.07 -2.83
N MET A 289 -17.51 -7.07 -2.57
CA MET A 289 -18.28 -7.77 -3.62
C MET A 289 -19.29 -6.85 -4.28
N GLU A 290 -20.04 -6.06 -3.50
CA GLU A 290 -21.00 -5.06 -4.00
C GLU A 290 -20.31 -4.02 -4.90
N LEU A 291 -19.16 -3.49 -4.47
CA LEU A 291 -18.41 -2.53 -5.28
C LEU A 291 -17.81 -3.19 -6.53
N ALA A 292 -17.29 -4.41 -6.41
CA ALA A 292 -16.68 -5.12 -7.53
C ALA A 292 -17.70 -5.52 -8.60
N SER A 293 -18.93 -5.86 -8.22
CA SER A 293 -20.02 -6.10 -9.18
C SER A 293 -20.53 -4.80 -9.83
N GLY A 294 -20.45 -3.67 -9.12
CA GLY A 294 -20.75 -2.34 -9.65
C GLY A 294 -19.64 -1.73 -10.51
N SER A 295 -18.42 -2.30 -10.50
CA SER A 295 -17.30 -1.80 -11.30
C SER A 295 -17.56 -1.97 -12.79
N LYS A 296 -17.28 -0.91 -13.55
CA LYS A 296 -17.54 -0.89 -14.99
C LYS A 296 -16.45 -1.65 -15.74
N LEU A 297 -16.80 -2.74 -16.42
CA LEU A 297 -15.94 -3.32 -17.45
C LEU A 297 -15.83 -2.29 -18.58
N LEU A 298 -14.64 -1.82 -18.90
CA LEU A 298 -14.41 -0.85 -19.98
C LEU A 298 -14.00 -1.53 -21.28
N CYS A 299 -13.20 -2.58 -21.17
CA CYS A 299 -12.60 -3.24 -22.30
C CYS A 299 -12.40 -4.72 -21.99
N ARG A 300 -12.64 -5.55 -23.00
CA ARG A 300 -12.22 -6.95 -23.03
C ARG A 300 -11.54 -7.20 -24.37
N GLU A 301 -10.36 -7.79 -24.31
CA GLU A 301 -9.66 -8.28 -25.48
C GLU A 301 -9.46 -9.78 -25.33
N ILE A 302 -9.83 -10.54 -26.35
CA ILE A 302 -9.65 -12.00 -26.43
C ILE A 302 -9.20 -12.33 -27.85
N ALA A 303 -8.09 -13.04 -27.98
CA ALA A 303 -7.54 -13.48 -29.26
C ALA A 303 -7.40 -12.34 -30.30
N GLY A 304 -6.99 -11.15 -29.85
CA GLY A 304 -6.82 -9.96 -30.69
C GLY A 304 -8.11 -9.20 -31.02
N HIS A 305 -9.28 -9.71 -30.62
CA HIS A 305 -10.53 -8.98 -30.77
C HIS A 305 -10.78 -8.10 -29.54
N VAL A 306 -10.85 -6.79 -29.75
CA VAL A 306 -11.06 -5.79 -28.70
C VAL A 306 -12.50 -5.31 -28.72
N GLU A 307 -13.18 -5.47 -27.59
CA GLU A 307 -14.53 -4.98 -27.35
C GLU A 307 -14.52 -3.92 -26.25
N PHE A 308 -15.07 -2.74 -26.54
CA PHE A 308 -15.27 -1.67 -25.57
C PHE A 308 -16.72 -1.62 -25.11
N PHE A 309 -16.90 -1.48 -23.80
CA PHE A 309 -18.19 -1.45 -23.14
C PHE A 309 -18.52 -0.02 -22.73
N ARG A 310 -19.72 0.43 -23.11
CA ARG A 310 -20.21 1.80 -22.84
C ARG A 310 -20.77 1.97 -21.45
#